data_AF-A0A9N9K1C2-F1
#
_entry.id   AF-A0A9N9K1C2-F1
#
_cell.length_a   1.000
_cell.length_b   1.000
_cell.length_c   1.000
_cell.angle_alpha   90.00
_cell.angle_beta   90.00
_cell.angle_gamma   90.00
#
_symmetry.space_group_name_H-M   'P 1'
#
loop_
_entity.id
_entity.type
_entity.pdbx_description
1 polymer ?
#
loop_
_entity_poly.entity_id
_entity_poly.type
_entity_poly.pdbx_seq_one_letter_code
_entity_poly.pdbx_strand_id
1 'polypeptide(L)'
;VITIKTGKNVLVKQAIWKEQSRKVALKYIFGKDTEEQHKKLEDEIVRALQNLDDDNLMQLYGVSQAPRMILPDDTSASYYNASPETIPYVDPKIVND
;
A
#
# COMPACT_ATOMS: atom_id res chain seq x y z
N VAL A 1 -15.08 -2.80 -1.73
CA VAL A 1 -14.38 -2.18 -0.57
C VAL A 1 -15.30 -1.12 0.01
N ILE A 2 -15.47 -1.05 1.33
CA ILE A 2 -16.41 -0.13 2.02
C ILE A 2 -15.62 0.73 3.02
N THR A 3 -15.86 2.04 3.08
CA THR A 3 -15.21 2.91 4.09
C THR A 3 -15.84 2.67 5.47
N ILE A 4 -14.98 2.46 6.48
CA ILE A 4 -15.39 2.23 7.88
C ILE A 4 -15.13 3.49 8.72
N LYS A 5 -13.98 4.15 8.50
CA LYS A 5 -13.57 5.32 9.28
C LYS A 5 -12.73 6.27 8.44
N THR A 6 -12.98 7.57 8.62
CA THR A 6 -12.16 8.65 8.05
C THR A 6 -11.65 9.52 9.19
N GLY A 7 -10.37 9.88 9.14
CA GLY A 7 -9.72 10.83 10.04
C GLY A 7 -8.77 11.73 9.25
N LYS A 8 -8.13 12.69 9.94
CA LYS A 8 -7.30 13.74 9.32
C LYS A 8 -6.25 13.20 8.32
N ASN A 9 -5.52 12.15 8.71
CA ASN A 9 -4.43 11.51 7.94
C ASN A 9 -4.62 9.99 7.81
N VAL A 10 -5.83 9.50 8.07
CA VAL A 10 -6.12 8.05 8.17
C VAL A 10 -7.45 7.74 7.51
N LEU A 11 -7.49 6.68 6.72
CA LEU A 11 -8.69 6.12 6.11
C LEU A 11 -8.69 4.62 6.34
N VAL A 12 -9.75 4.10 6.94
CA VAL A 12 -9.91 2.66 7.17
C VAL A 12 -11.05 2.14 6.30
N LYS A 13 -10.77 1.09 5.53
CA LYS A 13 -11.74 0.45 4.66
C LYS A 13 -11.85 -1.04 4.96
N GLN A 14 -13.05 -1.60 4.82
CA GLN A 14 -13.28 -3.04 4.78
C GLN A 14 -13.02 -3.54 3.35
N ALA A 15 -12.17 -4.54 3.22
CA ALA A 15 -11.89 -5.22 1.97
C ALA A 15 -12.02 -6.75 2.13
N ILE A 16 -11.99 -7.45 1.00
CA ILE A 16 -11.90 -8.91 0.96
C ILE A 16 -10.49 -9.23 0.48
N TRP A 17 -9.71 -9.94 1.29
CA TRP A 17 -8.46 -10.55 0.85
C TRP A 17 -8.82 -11.77 0.02
N LYS A 18 -8.69 -11.65 -1.30
CA LYS A 18 -9.20 -12.65 -2.26
C LYS A 18 -8.62 -14.04 -2.04
N GLU A 19 -7.32 -14.14 -1.81
CA GLU A 19 -6.61 -15.43 -1.64
C GLU A 19 -7.11 -16.20 -0.42
N GLN A 20 -7.45 -15.50 0.66
CA GLN A 20 -7.93 -16.10 1.91
C GLN A 20 -9.45 -16.06 2.05
N SER A 21 -10.17 -15.48 1.06
CA SER A 21 -11.61 -15.22 1.11
C SER A 21 -12.09 -14.56 2.41
N ARG A 22 -11.22 -13.76 3.06
CA ARG A 22 -11.44 -13.19 4.40
C ARG A 22 -11.72 -11.70 4.32
N LYS A 23 -12.68 -11.23 5.12
CA LYS A 23 -12.89 -9.78 5.32
C LYS A 23 -11.75 -9.23 6.19
N VAL A 24 -11.12 -8.16 5.73
CA VAL A 24 -9.99 -7.49 6.40
C VAL A 24 -10.23 -5.99 6.50
N ALA A 25 -9.58 -5.34 7.46
CA ALA A 25 -9.49 -3.90 7.53
C ALA A 25 -8.19 -3.42 6.87
N LEU A 26 -8.31 -2.51 5.90
CA LEU A 26 -7.19 -1.82 5.28
C LEU A 26 -7.08 -0.41 5.86
N LYS A 27 -5.97 -0.15 6.56
CA LYS A 27 -5.64 1.17 7.12
C LYS A 27 -4.69 1.89 6.17
N TYR A 28 -5.20 2.95 5.54
CA TYR A 28 -4.41 3.87 4.73
C TYR A 28 -3.96 5.04 5.60
N ILE A 29 -2.68 5.31 5.56
CA ILE A 29 -2.05 6.45 6.20
C ILE A 29 -1.55 7.35 5.06
N PHE A 30 -1.99 8.61 5.05
CA PHE A 30 -1.67 9.57 4.00
C PHE A 30 -1.35 10.93 4.60
N GLY A 31 -0.79 11.83 3.78
CA GLY A 31 -0.30 13.13 4.22
C GLY A 31 1.20 13.26 4.02
N LYS A 32 1.79 14.34 4.58
CA LYS A 32 3.22 14.57 4.50
C LYS A 32 3.96 13.44 5.19
N ASP A 33 4.84 12.79 4.43
CA ASP A 33 5.80 11.84 4.98
C ASP A 33 6.77 12.61 5.91
N THR A 34 6.56 12.44 7.21
CA THR A 34 7.46 12.97 8.25
C THR A 34 8.10 11.81 8.98
N GLU A 35 9.34 12.02 9.43
CA GLU A 35 10.08 11.03 10.23
C GLU A 35 9.28 10.57 11.46
N GLU A 36 8.56 11.47 12.12
CA GLU A 36 7.69 11.15 13.26
C GLU A 36 6.54 10.20 12.86
N GLN A 37 5.92 10.42 11.69
CA GLN A 37 4.85 9.58 11.19
C GLN A 37 5.35 8.21 10.76
N HIS A 38 6.54 8.16 10.14
CA HIS A 38 7.22 6.91 9.80
C HIS A 38 7.57 6.11 11.03
N LYS A 39 8.24 6.73 12.02
CA LYS A 39 8.59 6.08 13.28
C LYS A 39 7.37 5.51 14.00
N LYS A 40 6.28 6.28 14.07
CA LYS A 40 5.03 5.82 14.68
C LYS A 40 4.42 4.62 13.95
N LEU A 41 4.53 4.57 12.62
CA LEU A 41 4.07 3.44 11.83
C LEU A 41 4.96 2.21 12.06
N GLU A 42 6.28 2.38 12.06
CA GLU A 42 7.25 1.31 12.36
C GLU A 42 7.00 0.71 13.74
N ASP A 43 6.82 1.53 14.78
CA ASP A 43 6.51 1.07 16.13
C ASP A 43 5.20 0.28 16.19
N GLU A 44 4.17 0.71 15.45
CA GLU A 44 2.89 -0.02 15.36
C GLU A 44 3.05 -1.38 14.69
N ILE A 45 3.87 -1.46 13.63
CA ILE A 45 4.16 -2.70 12.91
C ILE A 45 4.96 -3.65 13.80
N VAL A 46 6.04 -3.17 14.43
CA VAL A 46 6.89 -3.97 15.33
C VAL A 46 6.06 -4.55 16.47
N ARG A 47 5.22 -3.73 17.10
CA ARG A 47 4.34 -4.21 18.17
C ARG A 47 3.36 -5.26 17.68
N ALA A 48 2.80 -5.12 16.47
CA ALA A 48 1.88 -6.12 15.93
C ALA A 48 2.60 -7.44 15.62
N LEU A 49 3.82 -7.39 15.08
CA LEU A 49 4.64 -8.56 14.77
C LEU A 49 5.11 -9.31 16.03
N GLN A 50 5.29 -8.61 17.15
CA GLN A 50 5.65 -9.23 18.43
C GLN A 50 4.47 -9.95 19.11
N ASN A 51 3.24 -9.71 18.66
CA ASN A 51 2.02 -10.22 19.29
C ASN A 51 1.12 -11.01 18.32
N LEU A 52 1.73 -11.78 17.39
CA LEU A 52 1.00 -12.54 16.38
C LEU A 52 0.10 -13.63 16.98
N ASP A 53 0.50 -14.19 18.13
CA ASP A 53 -0.20 -15.29 18.81
C ASP A 53 -1.18 -14.83 19.90
N ASP A 54 -1.38 -13.51 20.07
CA ASP A 54 -2.33 -12.98 21.06
C ASP A 54 -3.72 -12.80 20.42
N ASP A 55 -4.64 -13.69 20.79
CA ASP A 55 -6.04 -13.68 20.33
C ASP A 55 -6.82 -12.42 20.76
N ASN A 56 -6.34 -11.67 21.74
CA ASN A 56 -6.98 -10.43 22.20
C ASN A 56 -6.51 -9.19 21.43
N LEU A 57 -5.50 -9.33 20.57
CA LEU A 57 -4.94 -8.23 19.79
C LEU A 57 -5.29 -8.34 18.32
N MET A 58 -5.36 -7.19 17.65
CA MET A 58 -5.57 -7.17 16.21
C MET A 58 -4.31 -7.66 15.48
N GLN A 59 -4.47 -8.74 14.71
CA GLN A 59 -3.40 -9.29 13.87
C GLN A 59 -3.11 -8.40 12.66
N LEU A 60 -1.83 -8.20 12.38
CA LEU A 60 -1.34 -7.53 11.17
C LEU A 60 -1.03 -8.57 10.09
N TYR A 61 -1.81 -8.57 9.01
CA TYR A 61 -1.62 -9.53 7.90
C TYR A 61 -0.58 -9.08 6.87
N GLY A 62 -0.28 -7.78 6.81
CA GLY A 62 0.68 -7.26 5.83
C GLY A 62 0.75 -5.74 5.83
N VAL A 63 1.84 -5.24 5.25
CA VAL A 63 2.12 -3.81 5.08
C VAL A 63 2.51 -3.60 3.62
N SER A 64 1.98 -2.55 3.00
CA SER A 64 2.34 -2.16 1.65
C SER A 64 2.47 -0.65 1.58
N GLN A 65 3.51 -0.18 0.91
CA GLN A 65 3.63 1.20 0.53
C GLN A 65 2.83 1.40 -0.77
N ALA A 66 1.81 2.25 -0.73
CA ALA A 66 1.13 2.63 -1.96
C ALA A 66 2.16 3.31 -2.89
N PRO A 67 2.13 3.04 -4.21
CA PRO A 67 2.93 3.82 -5.14
C PRO A 67 2.62 5.31 -4.92
N ARG A 68 3.64 6.17 -4.92
CA ARG A 68 3.47 7.61 -4.73
C ARG A 68 2.40 8.08 -5.72
N MET A 69 1.25 8.48 -5.19
CA MET A 69 0.20 9.08 -6.00
C MET A 69 0.73 10.47 -6.37
N ILE A 70 1.27 10.61 -7.58
CA ILE A 70 1.69 11.91 -8.11
C ILE A 70 0.42 12.76 -8.15
N LEU A 71 0.28 13.69 -7.21
CA LEU A 71 -0.78 14.69 -7.26
C LEU A 71 -0.48 15.61 -8.45
N PRO A 72 -1.47 15.99 -9.26
CA PRO A 72 -1.25 16.83 -10.45
C PRO A 72 -0.54 18.17 -10.15
N ASP A 73 -0.60 18.63 -8.89
CA ASP A 73 0.02 19.88 -8.45
C ASP A 73 1.48 19.73 -8.01
N ASP A 74 2.04 18.52 -7.97
CA ASP A 74 3.46 18.28 -7.66
C ASP A 74 4.32 18.49 -8.92
N THR A 75 4.17 19.65 -9.53
CA THR A 75 4.97 20.13 -10.67
C THR A 75 6.29 20.73 -10.19
N SER A 76 7.05 19.97 -9.40
CA SER A 76 8.51 20.15 -9.37
C SER A 76 9.13 19.19 -10.38
N ALA A 77 9.14 19.69 -11.62
CA ALA A 77 9.96 19.34 -12.77
C ALA A 77 10.74 18.01 -12.74
N SER A 78 10.60 17.28 -13.87
CA SER A 78 11.63 16.46 -14.53
C SER A 78 11.54 14.92 -14.52
N TYR A 79 10.35 14.31 -14.68
CA TYR A 79 10.31 12.89 -15.12
C TYR A 79 9.30 12.52 -16.22
N TYR A 80 8.52 13.46 -16.76
CA TYR A 80 7.67 13.20 -17.93
C TYR A 80 8.27 13.82 -19.20
N ASN A 81 9.38 13.25 -19.65
CA ASN A 81 9.83 13.35 -21.05
C ASN A 81 10.44 12.02 -21.52
N ALA A 82 9.91 10.90 -21.04
CA ALA A 82 10.01 9.65 -21.78
C ALA A 82 8.63 9.42 -22.40
N SER A 83 8.57 9.51 -23.72
CA SER A 83 7.45 8.97 -24.51
C SER A 83 7.14 7.55 -24.00
N PRO A 84 5.89 7.08 -24.06
CA PRO A 84 5.57 5.69 -23.75
C PRO A 84 6.20 4.84 -24.85
N GLU A 85 7.48 4.47 -24.68
CA GLU A 85 8.05 3.39 -25.46
C GLU A 85 7.27 2.13 -25.07
N THR A 86 6.40 1.76 -25.99
CA THR A 86 5.83 0.43 -26.19
C THR A 86 6.69 -0.62 -25.49
N ILE A 87 6.18 -1.19 -24.40
CA ILE A 87 6.75 -2.41 -23.85
C ILE A 87 6.54 -3.46 -24.96
N PRO A 88 7.60 -4.00 -25.59
CA PRO A 88 7.41 -4.97 -26.65
C PRO A 88 6.77 -6.22 -26.02
N TYR A 89 5.58 -6.59 -26.50
CA TYR A 89 5.00 -7.88 -26.20
C TYR A 89 5.87 -8.96 -26.85
N VAL A 90 6.58 -9.73 -26.03
CA VAL A 90 7.32 -10.92 -26.48
C VAL A 90 6.37 -12.11 -26.33
N ASP A 91 5.93 -12.67 -27.47
CA ASP A 91 5.14 -13.90 -27.48
C ASP A 91 5.99 -15.07 -26.96
N PRO A 92 5.60 -15.73 -25.86
CA PRO A 92 6.36 -16.82 -25.24
C PRO A 92 6.45 -18.10 -26.10
N LYS A 93 5.89 -18.12 -27.32
CA LYS A 93 5.97 -19.27 -28.25
C LYS A 93 7.17 -19.27 -29.20
N ILE A 94 8.04 -18.27 -29.17
CA ILE A 94 9.25 -18.24 -30.01
C ILE A 94 10.50 -18.44 -29.14
N VAL A 95 10.59 -19.61 -28.51
CA VAL A 95 11.88 -20.18 -28.13
C VAL A 95 11.79 -21.65 -28.52
N ASN A 96 12.22 -21.97 -29.74
CA ASN A 96 12.77 -23.24 -30.22
C ASN A 96 12.80 -23.22 -31.76
N ASP A 97 13.94 -22.82 -32.33
CA ASP A 97 14.87 -23.67 -33.12
C ASP A 97 16.08 -22.85 -33.60
#